data_AF-A0AAI8T750-F1
#
_entry.id   AF-A0AAI8T750-F1
#
_cell.length_a   1.000
_cell.length_b   1.000
_cell.length_c   1.000
_cell.angle_alpha   90.00
_cell.angle_beta   90.00
_cell.angle_gamma   90.00
#
_symmetry.space_group_name_H-M   'P 1'
#
loop_
_entity.id
_entity.type
_entity.pdbx_description
1 polymer ?
#
loop_
_entity_poly.entity_id
_entity_poly.type
_entity_poly.pdbx_seq_one_letter_code
_entity_poly.pdbx_strand_id
1 'polypeptide(L)'
;MIDKSQVLEELLEAMITEDEDITVRAVCRRSDGVFKHATDITRNETRNEKVKSAITRQEAIRAAVNRSSKKSSAELERLVAAKNAEIAQLQSDKELLITSHRSMILAVAEMGGFPTWRRFFERYQEVIDKLDDMRAIPTGEVVTLPSRNP
;
A
#
# COMPACT_ATOMS: atom_id res chain seq x y z
N MET A 1 -32.96 11.73 38.10
CA MET A 1 -31.82 12.61 38.44
C MET A 1 -30.67 12.21 37.54
N ILE A 2 -30.19 13.08 36.65
CA ILE A 2 -29.11 12.72 35.72
C ILE A 2 -27.82 12.55 36.52
N ASP A 3 -27.22 11.36 36.47
CA ASP A 3 -25.90 11.14 37.06
C ASP A 3 -24.84 11.82 36.19
N LYS A 4 -24.47 13.04 36.59
CA LYS A 4 -23.45 13.83 35.91
C LYS A 4 -22.09 13.13 35.84
N SER A 5 -21.77 12.24 36.78
CA SER A 5 -20.47 11.55 36.79
C SER A 5 -20.40 10.44 35.75
N GLN A 6 -21.52 9.78 35.47
CA GLN A 6 -21.64 8.80 34.39
C GLN A 6 -21.66 9.50 33.03
N VAL A 7 -22.46 10.57 32.89
CA VAL A 7 -22.50 11.36 31.64
C VAL A 7 -21.12 11.91 31.27
N LEU A 8 -20.33 12.37 32.25
CA LEU A 8 -18.97 12.83 31.98
C LEU A 8 -18.07 11.72 31.46
N GLU A 9 -18.22 10.50 31.95
CA GLU A 9 -17.39 9.36 31.55
C GLU A 9 -17.71 8.90 30.13
N GLU A 10 -19.01 8.77 29.81
CA GLU A 10 -19.47 8.45 28.45
C GLU A 10 -19.03 9.53 27.45
N LEU A 11 -19.13 10.81 27.84
CA LEU A 11 -18.68 11.92 26.99
C LEU A 11 -17.18 11.89 26.74
N LEU A 12 -16.37 11.63 27.77
CA LEU A 12 -14.92 11.57 27.64
C LEU A 12 -14.49 10.37 26.78
N GLU A 13 -15.13 9.21 26.93
CA GLU A 13 -14.82 8.05 26.08
C GLU A 13 -15.20 8.30 24.61
N ALA A 14 -16.31 8.99 24.35
CA ALA A 14 -16.69 9.41 23.00
C ALA A 14 -15.65 10.37 22.40
N MET A 15 -15.20 11.38 23.17
CA MET A 15 -14.16 12.31 22.72
C MET A 15 -12.82 11.61 22.43
N ILE A 16 -12.43 10.62 23.24
CA ILE A 16 -11.23 9.80 22.96
C ILE A 16 -11.41 9.01 21.67
N THR A 17 -12.59 8.42 21.45
CA THR A 17 -12.89 7.59 20.28
C THR A 17 -12.89 8.39 18.98
N GLU A 18 -13.41 9.62 19.02
CA GLU A 18 -13.48 10.54 17.88
C GLU A 18 -12.19 11.37 17.69
N ASP A 19 -11.18 11.14 18.53
CA ASP A 19 -9.91 11.89 18.57
C ASP A 19 -10.09 13.42 18.74
N GLU A 20 -11.12 13.85 19.48
CA GLU A 20 -11.36 15.26 19.75
C GLU A 20 -10.54 15.77 20.93
N ASP A 21 -9.97 16.97 20.82
CA ASP A 21 -9.16 17.56 21.88
C ASP A 21 -9.93 17.73 23.19
N ILE A 22 -9.52 16.96 24.20
CA ILE A 22 -10.14 17.00 25.52
C ILE A 22 -9.62 18.20 26.29
N THR A 23 -10.51 19.17 26.49
CA THR A 23 -10.32 20.28 27.43
C THR A 23 -11.60 20.48 28.22
N VAL A 24 -11.51 21.05 29.42
CA VAL A 24 -12.72 21.32 30.23
C VAL A 24 -13.76 22.15 29.45
N ARG A 25 -13.30 23.11 28.63
CA ARG A 25 -14.20 23.91 27.78
C ARG A 25 -14.81 23.10 26.64
N ALA A 26 -14.05 22.19 26.03
CA ALA A 26 -14.56 21.29 25.00
C ALA A 26 -15.62 20.33 25.57
N VAL A 27 -15.35 19.75 26.75
CA VAL A 27 -16.30 18.94 27.51
C VAL A 27 -17.61 19.70 27.76
N CYS A 28 -17.53 20.95 28.24
CA CYS A 28 -18.72 21.78 28.44
C CYS A 28 -19.52 22.00 27.15
N ARG A 29 -18.84 22.32 26.03
CA ARG A 29 -19.49 22.53 24.73
C ARG A 29 -20.18 21.26 24.22
N ARG A 30 -19.55 20.10 24.40
CA ARG A 30 -20.06 18.80 23.92
C ARG A 30 -21.15 18.22 24.83
N SER A 31 -21.24 18.68 26.07
CA SER A 31 -22.17 18.14 27.07
C SER A 31 -23.64 18.56 26.94
N ASP A 32 -24.03 19.23 25.84
CA ASP A 32 -25.40 19.69 25.57
C ASP A 32 -26.10 20.37 26.77
N GLY A 33 -25.35 21.19 27.50
CA GLY A 33 -25.86 21.96 28.64
C GLY A 33 -25.88 21.23 29.98
N VAL A 34 -25.38 19.99 30.08
CA VAL A 34 -25.21 19.26 31.36
C VAL A 34 -24.13 19.93 32.23
N PHE A 35 -23.04 20.40 31.61
CA PHE A 35 -21.99 21.22 32.20
C PHE A 35 -21.97 22.59 31.51
N LYS A 36 -22.67 23.57 32.09
CA LYS A 36 -22.84 24.90 31.49
C LYS A 36 -21.57 25.74 31.57
N HIS A 37 -20.80 25.55 32.63
CA HIS A 37 -19.60 26.32 32.89
C HIS A 37 -18.43 25.41 33.23
N ALA A 38 -17.21 25.82 32.87
CA ALA A 38 -16.00 25.07 33.20
C ALA A 38 -15.87 24.82 34.72
N THR A 39 -16.40 25.74 35.53
CA THR A 39 -16.47 25.62 36.99
C THR A 39 -17.28 24.42 37.49
N ASP A 40 -18.23 23.90 36.70
CA ASP A 40 -19.02 22.70 37.06
C ASP A 40 -18.16 21.43 37.11
N ILE A 41 -17.00 21.48 36.46
CA ILE A 41 -16.00 20.43 36.38
C ILE A 41 -14.81 20.79 37.26
N THR A 42 -14.26 22.01 37.16
CA THR A 42 -13.01 22.36 37.88
C THR A 42 -13.18 22.53 39.38
N ARG A 43 -14.37 22.86 39.89
CA ARG A 43 -14.62 22.96 41.34
C ARG A 43 -14.93 21.61 42.00
N ASN A 44 -15.22 20.59 41.22
CA ASN A 44 -15.47 19.24 41.72
C ASN A 44 -14.23 18.39 41.45
N GLU A 45 -13.51 18.02 42.52
CA GLU A 45 -12.22 17.34 42.38
C GLU A 45 -12.33 16.04 41.56
N THR A 46 -13.34 15.22 41.85
CA THR A 46 -13.57 13.95 41.15
C THR A 46 -13.77 14.15 39.65
N ARG A 47 -14.53 15.16 39.22
CA ARG A 47 -14.74 15.45 37.79
C ARG A 47 -13.49 16.01 37.14
N ASN A 48 -12.77 16.88 37.84
CA ASN A 48 -11.51 17.44 37.36
C ASN A 48 -10.46 16.33 37.13
N GLU A 49 -10.35 15.39 38.07
CA GLU A 49 -9.48 14.22 37.96
C GLU A 49 -9.87 13.31 36.79
N LYS A 50 -11.16 13.05 36.58
CA LYS A 50 -11.63 12.29 35.41
C LYS A 50 -11.19 12.93 34.08
N VAL A 51 -11.36 14.25 33.94
CA VAL A 51 -10.92 14.97 32.73
C VAL A 51 -9.41 14.91 32.56
N LYS A 52 -8.62 15.11 33.62
CA LYS A 52 -7.15 15.00 33.56
C LYS A 52 -6.70 13.59 33.16
N SER A 53 -7.32 12.56 33.72
CA SER A 53 -7.03 11.16 33.39
C SER A 53 -7.33 10.88 31.90
N ALA A 54 -8.46 11.38 31.40
CA ALA A 54 -8.84 11.24 29.99
C ALA A 54 -7.85 11.95 29.05
N ILE A 55 -7.37 13.15 29.41
CA ILE A 55 -6.33 13.88 28.66
C ILE A 55 -5.05 13.03 28.57
N THR A 56 -4.55 12.55 29.71
CA THR A 56 -3.33 11.71 29.74
C THR A 56 -3.51 10.44 28.91
N ARG A 57 -4.69 9.81 28.97
CA ARG A 57 -5.01 8.62 28.17
C ARG A 57 -5.01 8.94 26.67
N GLN A 58 -5.61 10.06 26.25
CA GLN A 58 -5.61 10.50 24.86
C GLN A 58 -4.19 10.79 24.36
N GLU A 59 -3.37 11.48 25.15
CA GLU A 59 -1.97 11.75 24.80
C GLU A 59 -1.16 10.45 24.65
N ALA A 60 -1.36 9.48 25.54
CA ALA A 60 -0.71 8.18 25.46
C ALA A 60 -1.10 7.42 24.18
N ILE A 61 -2.39 7.43 23.82
CA ILE A 61 -2.90 6.83 22.58
C ILE A 61 -2.28 7.51 21.36
N ARG A 62 -2.34 8.85 21.29
CA ARG A 62 -1.75 9.63 20.18
C ARG A 62 -0.25 9.39 20.07
N ALA A 63 0.48 9.32 21.18
CA ALA A 63 1.91 9.02 21.19
C ALA A 63 2.23 7.59 20.71
N ALA A 64 1.37 6.61 21.01
CA ALA A 64 1.51 5.25 20.51
C ALA A 64 1.25 5.19 18.99
N VAL A 65 0.17 5.81 18.52
CA VAL A 65 -0.18 5.89 17.09
C VAL A 65 0.92 6.59 16.29
N ASN A 66 1.40 7.74 16.74
CA ASN A 66 2.46 8.49 16.08
C ASN A 66 3.81 7.73 16.03
N ARG A 67 4.12 6.92 17.06
CA ARG A 67 5.30 6.06 17.03
C ARG A 67 5.15 4.91 16.05
N SER A 68 3.95 4.33 15.94
CA SER A 68 3.64 3.27 14.99
C SER A 68 3.68 3.76 13.54
N SER A 69 3.03 4.90 13.24
CA SER A 69 2.95 5.45 11.88
C SER A 69 4.32 5.82 11.33
N LYS A 70 5.18 6.47 12.13
CA LYS A 70 6.54 6.84 11.70
C LYS A 70 7.43 5.63 11.41
N LYS A 71 7.36 4.60 12.27
CA LYS A 71 8.11 3.35 12.04
C LYS A 71 7.57 2.60 10.82
N SER A 72 6.25 2.58 10.64
CA SER A 72 5.59 1.92 9.51
C SER A 72 5.86 2.62 8.17
N SER A 73 5.94 3.96 8.14
CA SER A 73 6.22 4.71 6.90
C SER A 73 7.64 4.47 6.43
N ALA A 74 8.63 4.58 7.32
CA ALA A 74 10.03 4.38 6.97
C ALA A 74 10.32 2.94 6.52
N GLU A 75 9.71 1.95 7.17
CA GLU A 75 9.85 0.54 6.76
C GLU A 75 9.16 0.29 5.41
N LEU A 76 7.98 0.87 5.19
CA LEU A 76 7.28 0.77 3.91
C LEU A 76 8.08 1.40 2.76
N GLU A 77 8.65 2.59 2.97
CA GLU A 77 9.52 3.26 2.01
C GLU A 77 10.74 2.40 1.65
N ARG A 78 11.36 1.76 2.64
CA ARG A 78 12.47 0.84 2.43
C ARG A 78 12.06 -0.38 1.61
N LEU A 79 10.92 -0.99 1.94
CA LEU A 79 10.38 -2.15 1.22
C LEU A 79 10.04 -1.81 -0.23
N VAL A 80 9.43 -0.64 -0.47
CA VAL A 80 9.14 -0.14 -1.81
C VAL A 80 10.42 0.10 -2.59
N ALA A 81 11.43 0.73 -1.99
CA ALA A 81 12.73 0.94 -2.64
C ALA A 81 13.40 -0.39 -3.01
N ALA A 82 13.39 -1.37 -2.11
CA ALA A 82 13.96 -2.70 -2.37
C ALA A 82 13.21 -3.43 -3.51
N LYS A 83 11.88 -3.37 -3.53
CA LYS A 83 11.07 -3.99 -4.58
C LYS A 83 11.22 -3.30 -5.93
N ASN A 84 11.34 -1.97 -5.95
CA ASN A 84 11.63 -1.25 -7.19
C ASN A 84 13.01 -1.59 -7.76
N ALA A 85 14.01 -1.78 -6.90
CA ALA A 85 15.33 -2.25 -7.34
C ALA A 85 15.27 -3.68 -7.92
N GLU A 86 14.53 -4.58 -7.27
CA GLU A 86 14.31 -5.95 -7.76
C GLU A 86 13.60 -5.95 -9.12
N ILE A 87 12.55 -5.12 -9.30
CA ILE A 87 11.85 -4.97 -10.57
C ILE A 87 12.79 -4.46 -11.66
N ALA A 88 13.61 -3.45 -11.38
CA ALA A 88 14.57 -2.91 -12.35
C ALA A 88 15.59 -3.97 -12.79
N GLN A 89 16.08 -4.79 -11.85
CA GLN A 89 16.98 -5.90 -12.17
C GLN A 89 16.29 -6.94 -13.06
N LEU A 90 15.09 -7.39 -12.68
CA LEU A 90 14.34 -8.38 -13.46
C LEU A 90 14.01 -7.90 -14.88
N GLN A 91 13.74 -6.60 -15.05
CA GLN A 91 13.53 -6.00 -16.37
C GLN A 91 14.81 -6.01 -17.21
N SER A 92 15.96 -5.69 -16.61
CA SER A 92 17.27 -5.77 -17.28
C SER A 92 17.60 -7.21 -17.70
N ASP A 93 17.39 -8.18 -16.81
CA ASP A 93 17.66 -9.59 -17.09
C ASP A 93 16.75 -10.14 -18.18
N LYS A 94 15.47 -9.73 -18.18
CA LYS A 94 14.52 -10.05 -19.24
C LYS A 94 15.00 -9.56 -20.61
N GLU A 95 15.44 -8.30 -20.70
CA GLU A 95 15.91 -7.72 -21.97
C GLU A 95 17.18 -8.43 -22.47
N LEU A 96 18.10 -8.75 -21.56
CA LEU A 96 19.30 -9.52 -21.86
C LEU A 96 18.95 -10.90 -22.43
N LEU A 97 18.01 -11.62 -21.79
CA LEU A 97 17.54 -12.93 -22.26
C LEU A 97 16.87 -12.83 -23.64
N ILE A 98 16.00 -11.84 -23.86
CA ILE A 98 15.36 -11.62 -25.17
C ILE A 98 16.42 -11.39 -26.25
N THR A 99 17.40 -10.52 -25.98
CA THR A 99 18.48 -10.22 -26.92
C THR A 99 19.32 -11.46 -27.23
N SER A 100 19.68 -12.24 -26.21
CA SER A 100 20.41 -13.49 -26.35
C SER A 100 19.64 -14.51 -27.20
N HIS A 101 18.36 -14.71 -26.90
CA HIS A 101 17.52 -15.66 -27.64
C HIS A 101 17.31 -15.25 -29.09
N ARG A 102 17.12 -13.95 -29.38
CA ARG A 102 17.02 -13.44 -30.75
C ARG A 102 18.29 -13.73 -31.55
N SER A 103 19.46 -13.47 -30.96
CA SER A 103 20.75 -13.76 -31.59
C SER A 103 20.92 -15.26 -31.86
N MET A 104 20.51 -16.13 -30.91
CA MET A 104 20.52 -17.58 -31.12
C MET A 104 19.60 -18.02 -32.27
N ILE A 105 18.38 -17.47 -32.35
CA ILE A 105 17.43 -17.78 -33.42
C ILE A 105 18.02 -17.44 -34.78
N LEU A 106 18.62 -16.25 -34.91
CA LEU A 106 19.26 -15.79 -36.13
C LEU A 106 20.43 -16.70 -36.53
N ALA A 107 21.30 -17.05 -35.58
CA ALA A 107 22.42 -17.96 -35.83
C ALA A 107 21.95 -19.35 -36.29
N VAL A 108 20.90 -19.92 -35.69
CA VAL A 108 20.33 -21.21 -36.12
C VAL A 108 19.72 -21.12 -37.52
N ALA A 109 19.05 -20.00 -37.84
CA ALA A 109 18.49 -19.77 -39.16
C ALA A 109 19.59 -19.67 -40.24
N GLU A 110 20.69 -18.96 -39.95
CA GLU A 110 21.85 -18.83 -40.85
C GLU A 110 22.58 -20.17 -41.08
N MET A 111 22.71 -21.00 -40.03
CA MET A 111 23.46 -22.26 -40.11
C MET A 111 22.71 -23.42 -40.77
N GLY A 112 21.38 -23.48 -40.67
CA GLY A 112 20.65 -24.70 -41.05
C GLY A 112 19.22 -24.50 -41.56
N GLY A 113 18.81 -23.25 -41.79
CA GLY A 113 17.48 -22.91 -42.31
C GLY A 113 16.31 -23.35 -41.43
N PHE A 114 15.11 -23.21 -41.97
CA PHE A 114 13.85 -23.46 -41.27
C PHE A 114 13.69 -24.89 -40.66
N PRO A 115 14.18 -25.98 -41.30
CA PRO A 115 14.06 -27.32 -40.72
C PRO A 115 14.83 -27.50 -39.40
N THR A 116 16.03 -26.94 -39.31
CA THR A 116 16.87 -27.00 -38.10
C THR A 116 16.29 -26.12 -37.00
N TRP A 117 15.79 -24.93 -37.38
CA TRP A 117 15.07 -24.04 -36.48
C TRP A 117 13.84 -24.73 -35.87
N ARG A 118 12.97 -25.34 -36.68
CA ARG A 118 11.77 -26.04 -36.22
C ARG A 118 12.10 -27.12 -35.18
N ARG A 119 13.07 -28.00 -35.48
CA ARG A 119 13.47 -29.09 -34.58
C ARG A 119 14.02 -28.59 -33.24
N PHE A 120 14.68 -27.44 -33.23
CA PHE A 120 15.19 -26.84 -31.99
C PHE A 120 14.03 -26.33 -31.10
N PHE A 121 13.05 -25.66 -31.71
CA PHE A 121 11.94 -25.00 -31.02
C PHE A 121 10.79 -25.92 -30.61
N GLU A 122 10.65 -27.11 -31.21
CA GLU A 122 9.65 -28.12 -30.82
C GLU A 122 9.68 -28.43 -29.31
N ARG A 123 10.85 -28.41 -28.67
CA ARG A 123 11.02 -28.67 -27.23
C ARG A 123 10.54 -27.54 -26.32
N TYR A 124 10.24 -26.37 -26.88
CA TYR A 124 9.80 -25.18 -26.14
C TYR A 124 8.32 -24.88 -26.36
N GLN A 125 7.55 -25.81 -26.94
CA GLN A 125 6.12 -25.61 -27.19
C GLN A 125 5.35 -25.25 -25.91
N GLU A 126 5.63 -25.91 -24.78
CA GLU A 126 5.00 -25.58 -23.49
C GLU A 126 5.28 -24.14 -23.03
N VAL A 127 6.43 -23.57 -23.40
CA VAL A 127 6.77 -22.16 -23.10
C VAL A 127 5.93 -21.23 -23.96
N ILE A 128 5.72 -21.57 -25.23
CA ILE A 128 4.85 -20.82 -26.15
C ILE A 128 3.41 -20.86 -25.66
N ASP A 129 2.90 -22.03 -25.29
CA ASP A 129 1.53 -22.20 -24.79
C ASP A 129 1.30 -21.35 -23.53
N LYS A 130 2.28 -21.34 -22.61
CA LYS A 130 2.23 -20.49 -21.41
C LYS A 130 2.28 -18.99 -21.73
N LEU A 131 3.03 -18.58 -22.76
CA LEU A 131 3.03 -17.19 -23.23
C LEU A 131 1.69 -16.79 -23.86
N ASP A 132 1.01 -17.73 -24.53
CA ASP A 132 -0.32 -17.52 -25.10
C ASP A 132 -1.39 -17.37 -23.99
N ASP A 133 -1.35 -18.22 -22.97
CA ASP A 133 -2.20 -18.12 -21.78
C ASP A 133 -2.06 -16.75 -21.08
N MET A 134 -0.83 -16.22 -21.07
CA MET A 134 -0.52 -14.90 -20.52
C MET A 134 -0.86 -13.74 -21.47
N ARG A 135 -1.39 -14.04 -22.68
CA ARG A 135 -1.62 -13.09 -23.78
C ARG A 135 -0.39 -12.25 -24.11
N ALA A 136 0.79 -12.86 -23.98
CA ALA A 136 2.09 -12.23 -24.17
C ALA A 136 2.65 -12.46 -25.58
N ILE A 137 1.96 -13.24 -26.43
CA ILE A 137 2.32 -13.41 -27.84
C ILE A 137 1.84 -12.17 -28.63
N PRO A 138 2.73 -11.45 -29.32
CA PRO A 138 2.34 -10.31 -30.15
C PRO A 138 1.44 -10.77 -31.30
N THR A 139 0.27 -10.14 -31.43
CA THR A 139 -0.58 -10.29 -32.61
C THR A 139 -0.20 -9.21 -33.62
N GLY A 140 0.25 -9.63 -34.80
CA GLY A 140 0.64 -8.72 -35.88
C GLY A 140 0.24 -9.30 -37.21
N GLU A 141 -0.26 -8.46 -38.11
CA GLU A 141 -0.59 -8.85 -39.47
C GLU A 141 0.73 -9.02 -40.25
N VAL A 142 1.00 -10.22 -40.76
CA VAL A 142 2.18 -10.48 -41.57
C VAL A 142 1.95 -9.88 -42.95
N VAL A 143 2.52 -8.69 -43.20
CA VAL A 143 2.50 -8.07 -44.53
C VAL A 143 3.60 -8.71 -45.37
N THR A 144 3.21 -9.42 -46.44
CA THR A 144 4.15 -9.89 -47.45
C THR A 144 4.67 -8.71 -48.26
N LEU A 145 5.97 -8.42 -48.12
CA LEU A 145 6.64 -7.45 -48.98
C LEU A 145 6.78 -8.06 -50.38
N PRO A 146 6.46 -7.30 -51.46
CA PRO A 146 6.58 -7.81 -52.82
C PRO A 146 8.04 -8.20 -53.12
N SER A 147 8.23 -9.33 -53.82
CA SER A 147 9.57 -9.79 -54.21
C SER A 147 10.24 -8.73 -55.05
N ARG A 148 11.42 -8.28 -54.62
CA ARG A 148 12.26 -7.41 -55.42
C ARG A 148 12.69 -8.19 -56.66
N ASN A 149 12.04 -7.91 -57.80
CA ASN A 149 12.46 -8.46 -59.09
C ASN A 149 13.91 -8.03 -59.38
N PRO A 150 14.71 -8.90 -60.01
CA PRO A 150 16.14 -8.67 -60.27
C PRO A 150 16.40 -7.46 -61.17
#